data_AF-A0A7K6U1V9-F1
#
_entry.id   AF-A0A7K6U1V9-F1
#
_cell.length_a   1.000
_cell.length_b   1.000
_cell.length_c   1.000
_cell.angle_alpha   90.00
_cell.angle_beta   90.00
_cell.angle_gamma   90.00
#
_symmetry.space_group_name_H-M   'P 1'
#
loop_
_entity.id
_entity.type
_entity.pdbx_description
1 polymer ?
#
loop_
_entity_poly.entity_id
_entity_poly.type
_entity_poly.pdbx_seq_one_letter_code
_entity_poly.pdbx_strand_id
1 'polypeptide(L)'
;GRYLSLEQVRDLVQPSPTALLTVLKWLRGHGVESCRSVTTLDFLECHMPAGVAERLLPGAEFHRYVKGQQSVVRSPLSYAVPEEVAEHIDFVGGLHRFPAGRKVVSRAEEASGQRPGGRAGFHLGVTPAVLRKRYNMTGADVGLLSNHSQACAQFLEQYFHQADLAEFMQLFGSSFSHRSQVDRVIGHQGKGKAGLEASLDVEYIMSTGANISTWVFSNAGRHESQEPFLAWLLLLSNMSSLPWVHSVSYGDDEDSLSLAYMERVNVEFMKAAARGLTILFASGDDGAGCRRVSGGNHTFRPSFPASSPYVTTVGGTSFKNP
;
A
#
# COMPACT_ATOMS: atom_id res chain seq x y z
N GLY A 1 -19.15 -3.43 14.38
CA GLY A 1 -20.19 -4.45 14.14
C GLY A 1 -21.23 -3.98 13.15
N ARG A 2 -22.00 -2.92 13.43
CA ARG A 2 -22.92 -2.31 12.45
C ARG A 2 -22.15 -1.38 11.53
N TYR A 3 -21.44 -1.97 10.57
CA TYR A 3 -20.62 -1.22 9.61
C TYR A 3 -21.46 -0.65 8.48
N LEU A 4 -20.95 0.42 7.86
CA LEU A 4 -21.61 1.09 6.75
C LEU A 4 -21.29 0.39 5.43
N SER A 5 -22.27 0.36 4.51
CA SER A 5 -21.99 0.05 3.11
C SER A 5 -21.18 1.17 2.45
N LEU A 6 -20.62 0.91 1.27
CA LEU A 6 -19.89 1.94 0.52
C LEU A 6 -20.81 3.11 0.13
N GLU A 7 -22.08 2.81 -0.19
CA GLU A 7 -23.10 3.80 -0.53
C GLU A 7 -23.46 4.66 0.69
N GLN A 8 -23.58 4.05 1.87
CA GLN A 8 -23.83 4.81 3.11
C GLN A 8 -22.63 5.70 3.47
N VAL A 9 -21.40 5.25 3.23
CA VAL A 9 -20.21 6.10 3.37
C VAL A 9 -20.25 7.25 2.37
N ARG A 10 -20.53 6.97 1.09
CA ARG A 10 -20.68 8.02 0.06
C ARG A 10 -21.70 9.06 0.50
N ASP A 11 -22.88 8.64 0.94
CA ASP A 11 -23.95 9.57 1.29
C ASP A 11 -23.56 10.46 2.49
N LEU A 12 -22.63 10.00 3.34
CA LEU A 12 -22.07 10.77 4.46
C LEU A 12 -20.95 11.73 4.05
N VAL A 13 -20.08 11.33 3.12
CA VAL A 13 -18.80 12.02 2.86
C VAL A 13 -18.70 12.69 1.50
N GLN A 14 -19.64 12.44 0.58
CA GLN A 14 -19.61 13.02 -0.75
C GLN A 14 -19.53 14.56 -0.68
N PRO A 15 -18.76 15.21 -1.56
CA PRO A 15 -18.69 16.67 -1.56
C PRO A 15 -20.06 17.28 -1.85
N SER A 16 -20.24 18.54 -1.41
CA SER A 16 -21.48 19.26 -1.70
C SER A 16 -21.70 19.39 -3.22
N PRO A 17 -22.95 19.49 -3.69
CA PRO A 17 -23.23 19.73 -5.11
C PRO A 17 -22.52 20.98 -5.64
N THR A 18 -22.38 22.02 -4.80
CA THR A 18 -21.62 23.23 -5.12
C THR A 18 -20.15 22.91 -5.36
N ALA A 19 -19.48 22.21 -4.43
CA ALA A 19 -18.07 21.86 -4.59
C ALA A 19 -17.81 21.04 -5.87
N LEU A 20 -18.65 20.03 -6.15
CA LEU A 20 -18.55 19.22 -7.36
C LEU A 20 -18.70 20.07 -8.63
N LEU A 21 -19.72 20.94 -8.68
CA LEU A 21 -19.96 21.80 -9.84
C LEU A 21 -18.84 22.82 -10.05
N THR A 22 -18.34 23.44 -8.97
CA THR A 22 -17.24 24.41 -9.04
C THR A 22 -15.97 23.76 -9.60
N VAL A 23 -15.57 22.60 -9.06
CA VAL A 23 -14.38 21.87 -9.53
C VAL A 23 -14.55 21.38 -10.98
N LEU A 24 -15.70 20.81 -11.34
CA LEU A 24 -15.96 20.35 -12.70
C LEU A 24 -15.98 21.51 -13.71
N LYS A 25 -16.55 22.67 -13.33
CA LYS A 25 -16.55 23.87 -14.18
C LYS A 25 -15.13 24.40 -14.38
N TRP A 26 -14.33 24.44 -13.33
CA TRP A 26 -12.93 24.85 -13.39
C TRP A 26 -12.11 23.95 -14.33
N LEU A 27 -12.25 22.62 -14.20
CA LEU A 27 -11.59 21.65 -15.08
C LEU A 27 -12.01 21.79 -16.54
N ARG A 28 -13.32 21.88 -16.82
CA ARG A 28 -13.83 22.10 -18.19
C ARG A 28 -13.37 23.43 -18.78
N GLY A 29 -13.27 24.48 -17.96
CA GLY A 29 -12.73 25.78 -18.37
C GLY A 29 -11.31 25.70 -18.94
N HIS A 30 -10.55 24.67 -18.58
CA HIS A 30 -9.20 24.39 -19.09
C HIS A 30 -9.16 23.29 -20.16
N GLY A 31 -10.33 22.85 -20.66
CA GLY A 31 -10.44 21.78 -21.66
C GLY A 31 -10.23 20.36 -21.10
N VAL A 32 -10.39 20.17 -19.79
CA VAL A 32 -10.26 18.86 -19.14
C VAL A 32 -11.64 18.21 -19.03
N GLU A 33 -11.89 17.20 -19.87
CA GLU A 33 -13.20 16.51 -19.95
C GLU A 33 -13.14 15.03 -19.56
N SER A 34 -11.99 14.39 -19.75
CA SER A 34 -11.80 12.97 -19.43
C SER A 34 -11.46 12.78 -17.95
N CYS A 35 -12.49 12.83 -17.11
CA CYS A 35 -12.40 12.64 -15.68
C CYS A 35 -13.22 11.44 -15.20
N ARG A 36 -12.70 10.71 -14.22
CA ARG A 36 -13.36 9.57 -13.57
C ARG A 36 -13.38 9.80 -12.08
N SER A 37 -14.51 9.49 -11.44
CA SER A 37 -14.65 9.58 -10.00
C SER A 37 -14.75 8.19 -9.37
N VAL A 38 -14.47 8.11 -8.08
CA VAL A 38 -14.73 6.93 -7.25
C VAL A 38 -16.19 6.91 -6.80
N THR A 39 -16.66 5.79 -6.27
CA THR A 39 -18.04 5.66 -5.80
C THR A 39 -18.39 6.69 -4.74
N THR A 40 -17.45 7.07 -3.86
CA THR A 40 -17.67 8.11 -2.83
C THR A 40 -17.69 9.56 -3.35
N LEU A 41 -17.44 9.77 -4.65
CA LEU A 41 -17.47 11.08 -5.35
C LEU A 41 -16.46 12.13 -4.86
N ASP A 42 -15.61 11.79 -3.90
CA ASP A 42 -14.67 12.69 -3.24
C ASP A 42 -13.25 12.66 -3.84
N PHE A 43 -13.03 11.85 -4.88
CA PHE A 43 -11.84 11.91 -5.73
C PHE A 43 -12.22 11.99 -7.20
N LEU A 44 -11.43 12.73 -7.96
CA LEU A 44 -11.59 12.90 -9.39
C LEU A 44 -10.23 12.75 -10.08
N GLU A 45 -10.07 11.67 -10.85
CA GLU A 45 -8.88 11.43 -11.67
C GLU A 45 -9.15 11.93 -13.08
N CYS A 46 -8.32 12.85 -13.57
CA CYS A 46 -8.45 13.42 -14.91
C CYS A 46 -7.17 13.23 -15.72
N HIS A 47 -7.32 12.99 -17.03
CA HIS A 47 -6.19 12.89 -17.95
C HIS A 47 -6.07 14.15 -18.80
N MET A 48 -4.87 14.72 -18.85
CA MET A 48 -4.56 15.90 -19.65
C MET A 48 -3.07 15.97 -20.04
N PRO A 49 -2.72 16.72 -21.10
CA PRO A 49 -1.33 17.03 -21.41
C PRO A 49 -0.64 17.86 -20.30
N ALA A 50 0.68 17.69 -20.11
CA ALA A 50 1.44 18.42 -19.11
C ALA A 50 1.26 19.94 -19.21
N GLY A 51 1.35 20.52 -20.40
CA GLY A 51 1.15 21.96 -20.58
C GLY A 51 -0.26 22.46 -20.26
N VAL A 52 -1.28 21.59 -20.27
CA VAL A 52 -2.63 21.94 -19.76
C VAL A 52 -2.60 21.92 -18.23
N ALA A 53 -1.97 20.91 -17.63
CA ALA A 53 -1.85 20.80 -16.17
C ALA A 53 -1.07 21.98 -15.56
N GLU A 54 0.00 22.46 -16.21
CA GLU A 54 0.78 23.64 -15.75
C GLU A 54 -0.04 24.94 -15.80
N ARG A 55 -0.96 25.07 -16.76
CA ARG A 55 -1.91 26.22 -16.79
C ARG A 55 -3.00 26.09 -15.75
N LEU A 56 -3.50 24.87 -15.54
CA LEU A 56 -4.51 24.56 -14.53
C LEU A 56 -3.96 24.78 -13.11
N LEU A 57 -2.67 24.50 -12.90
CA LEU A 57 -1.98 24.54 -11.62
C LEU A 57 -0.79 25.51 -11.67
N PRO A 58 -1.03 26.84 -11.63
CA PRO A 58 0.02 27.83 -11.72
C PRO A 58 1.16 27.57 -10.73
N GLY A 59 2.41 27.63 -11.20
CA GLY A 59 3.61 27.32 -10.42
C GLY A 59 4.12 25.90 -10.61
N ALA A 60 3.26 24.95 -11.01
CA ALA A 60 3.73 23.62 -11.40
C ALA A 60 4.51 23.67 -12.71
N GLU A 61 5.64 22.97 -12.72
CA GLU A 61 6.46 22.68 -13.91
C GLU A 61 6.77 21.18 -13.92
N PHE A 62 6.29 20.44 -14.91
CA PHE A 62 6.41 18.98 -14.94
C PHE A 62 7.69 18.54 -15.64
N HIS A 63 8.54 17.81 -14.91
CA HIS A 63 9.74 17.17 -15.46
C HIS A 63 9.64 15.65 -15.37
N ARG A 64 10.35 15.00 -16.29
CA ARG A 64 10.53 13.55 -16.31
C ARG A 64 11.78 13.18 -15.52
N TYR A 65 11.60 12.37 -14.49
CA TYR A 65 12.67 11.82 -13.67
C TYR A 65 12.84 10.33 -13.97
N VAL A 66 14.07 9.91 -14.23
CA VAL A 66 14.39 8.51 -14.57
C VAL A 66 15.45 8.00 -13.60
N LYS A 67 15.20 6.84 -12.98
CA LYS A 67 16.16 6.15 -12.11
C LYS A 67 16.12 4.64 -12.40
N GLY A 68 17.17 4.13 -13.05
CA GLY A 68 17.19 2.74 -13.49
C GLY A 68 16.09 2.46 -14.51
N GLN A 69 15.16 1.56 -14.18
CA GLN A 69 13.99 1.26 -15.04
C GLN A 69 12.73 2.08 -14.69
N GLN A 70 12.79 2.90 -13.63
CA GLN A 70 11.69 3.75 -13.19
C GLN A 70 11.68 5.08 -13.93
N SER A 71 10.48 5.50 -14.36
CA SER A 71 10.21 6.80 -14.98
C SER A 71 8.98 7.39 -14.30
N VAL A 72 9.08 8.64 -13.83
CA VAL A 72 7.96 9.40 -13.26
C VAL A 72 7.97 10.83 -13.78
N VAL A 73 6.79 11.44 -13.84
CA VAL A 73 6.60 12.85 -14.19
C VAL A 73 6.11 13.58 -12.95
N ARG A 74 6.89 14.55 -12.47
CA ARG A 74 6.66 15.28 -11.22
C ARG A 74 7.03 16.74 -11.38
N SER A 75 6.52 17.59 -10.50
CA SER A 75 6.98 18.96 -10.36
C SER A 75 7.83 19.14 -9.11
N PRO A 76 9.03 19.73 -9.24
CA PRO A 76 9.85 20.11 -8.09
C PRO A 76 9.38 21.43 -7.45
N LEU A 77 8.50 22.17 -8.15
CA LEU A 77 7.97 23.46 -7.71
C LEU A 77 6.60 23.28 -7.05
N SER A 78 6.24 24.20 -6.17
CA SER A 78 4.90 24.24 -5.58
C SER A 78 3.88 24.72 -6.61
N TYR A 79 2.64 24.27 -6.48
CA TYR A 79 1.52 24.71 -7.31
C TYR A 79 0.54 25.55 -6.50
N ALA A 80 -0.28 26.33 -7.19
CA ALA A 80 -1.43 27.01 -6.64
C ALA A 80 -2.70 26.59 -7.39
N VAL A 81 -3.84 26.87 -6.77
CA VAL A 81 -5.16 26.79 -7.41
C VAL A 81 -5.89 28.12 -7.20
N PRO A 82 -6.85 28.49 -8.07
CA PRO A 82 -7.67 29.67 -7.86
C PRO A 82 -8.41 29.64 -6.50
N GLU A 83 -8.60 30.80 -5.88
CA GLU A 83 -9.28 30.93 -4.59
C GLU A 83 -10.70 30.32 -4.61
N GLU A 84 -11.39 30.45 -5.75
CA GLU A 84 -12.73 29.88 -5.99
C GLU A 84 -12.81 28.35 -5.86
N VAL A 85 -11.70 27.63 -6.08
CA VAL A 85 -11.65 26.16 -5.93
C VAL A 85 -10.84 25.72 -4.71
N ALA A 86 -10.13 26.63 -4.06
CA ALA A 86 -9.23 26.32 -2.95
C ALA A 86 -9.99 25.71 -1.75
N GLU A 87 -11.21 26.18 -1.47
CA GLU A 87 -12.06 25.61 -0.41
C GLU A 87 -12.72 24.26 -0.77
N HIS A 88 -12.54 23.79 -2.00
CA HIS A 88 -13.15 22.55 -2.51
C HIS A 88 -12.13 21.44 -2.81
N ILE A 89 -10.83 21.71 -2.65
CA ILE A 89 -9.75 20.80 -3.02
C ILE A 89 -8.77 20.67 -1.85
N ASP A 90 -8.63 19.47 -1.31
CA ASP A 90 -7.62 19.19 -0.27
C ASP A 90 -6.19 19.25 -0.84
N PHE A 91 -5.97 18.56 -1.96
CA PHE A 91 -4.69 18.53 -2.69
C PHE A 91 -4.87 17.97 -4.10
N VAL A 92 -3.85 18.18 -4.95
CA VAL A 92 -3.73 17.53 -6.27
C VAL A 92 -2.67 16.42 -6.22
N GLY A 93 -3.09 15.19 -6.48
CA GLY A 93 -2.22 14.01 -6.49
C GLY A 93 -1.26 13.98 -7.69
N GLY A 94 -0.16 13.24 -7.56
CA GLY A 94 0.76 13.00 -8.68
C GLY A 94 1.76 14.13 -8.99
N LEU A 95 1.77 15.20 -8.20
CA LEU A 95 2.68 16.34 -8.44
C LEU A 95 4.07 16.15 -7.82
N HIS A 96 4.18 15.86 -6.52
CA HIS A 96 5.47 15.93 -5.80
C HIS A 96 6.01 14.57 -5.35
N ARG A 97 5.16 13.67 -4.87
CA ARG A 97 5.58 12.44 -4.19
C ARG A 97 6.18 11.41 -5.14
N PHE A 98 7.39 10.95 -4.86
CA PHE A 98 8.04 9.86 -5.58
C PHE A 98 7.63 8.52 -4.97
N PRO A 99 7.49 7.45 -5.79
CA PRO A 99 7.30 6.11 -5.26
C PRO A 99 8.45 5.70 -4.32
N ALA A 100 8.11 4.95 -3.27
CA ALA A 100 9.09 4.50 -2.28
C ALA A 100 10.21 3.65 -2.95
N GLY A 101 11.46 4.06 -2.71
CA GLY A 101 12.66 3.35 -3.16
C GLY A 101 13.33 2.60 -2.02
N ARG A 102 12.61 1.74 -1.31
CA ARG A 102 13.21 0.92 -0.24
C ARG A 102 13.95 -0.27 -0.85
N LYS A 103 15.23 -0.42 -0.48
CA LYS A 103 15.98 -1.65 -0.74
C LYS A 103 15.58 -2.64 0.33
N VAL A 104 15.04 -3.80 -0.07
CA VAL A 104 14.92 -4.93 0.85
C VAL A 104 16.34 -5.31 1.28
N VAL A 105 16.66 -5.11 2.56
CA VAL A 105 17.98 -5.47 3.09
C VAL A 105 17.95 -6.97 3.37
N SER A 106 18.32 -7.79 2.39
CA SER A 106 18.64 -9.19 2.68
C SER A 106 20.04 -9.25 3.29
N ARG A 107 20.11 -9.43 4.62
CA ARG A 107 21.31 -9.96 5.26
C ARG A 107 21.23 -11.48 5.24
N ALA A 108 21.39 -12.07 4.06
CA ALA A 108 21.92 -13.41 4.00
C ALA A 108 23.44 -13.25 4.20
N GLU A 109 23.93 -13.36 5.44
CA GLU A 109 25.34 -13.73 5.59
C GLU A 109 25.50 -15.07 4.86
N GLU A 110 26.32 -15.11 3.82
CA GLU A 110 26.77 -16.37 3.25
C GLU A 110 27.31 -17.20 4.41
N ALA A 111 26.58 -18.24 4.79
CA ALA A 111 27.05 -19.22 5.75
C ALA A 111 28.33 -19.82 5.15
N SER A 112 29.48 -19.29 5.58
CA SER A 112 30.78 -19.75 5.12
C SER A 112 30.86 -21.26 5.40
N GLY A 113 31.11 -22.01 4.34
CA GLY A 113 31.00 -23.46 4.34
C GLY A 113 31.93 -24.09 5.37
N GLN A 114 31.36 -24.54 6.48
CA GLN A 114 31.84 -25.70 7.22
C GLN A 114 30.63 -26.60 7.47
N ARG A 115 30.65 -27.78 6.86
CA ARG A 115 29.71 -28.87 7.16
C ARG A 115 30.28 -29.67 8.33
N PRO A 116 29.68 -29.67 9.54
CA PRO A 116 29.91 -30.76 10.47
C PRO A 116 28.91 -31.86 10.15
N GLY A 117 29.42 -33.05 9.84
CA GLY A 117 28.63 -34.27 9.71
C GLY A 117 27.99 -34.66 11.03
N GLY A 118 26.78 -34.16 11.28
CA GLY A 118 25.90 -34.56 12.37
C GLY A 118 24.46 -34.27 11.99
N ARG A 119 23.51 -35.13 12.38
CA ARG A 119 22.07 -34.87 12.21
C ARG A 119 21.69 -33.63 13.02
N ALA A 120 21.83 -32.45 12.43
CA ALA A 120 21.48 -31.20 13.09
C ALA A 120 19.96 -31.00 12.99
N GLY A 121 19.27 -31.10 14.13
CA GLY A 121 17.88 -30.64 14.29
C GLY A 121 17.76 -29.11 14.26
N PHE A 122 18.61 -28.42 13.49
CA PHE A 122 18.64 -26.97 13.33
C PHE A 122 17.78 -26.60 12.13
N HIS A 123 16.70 -25.85 12.36
CA HIS A 123 15.96 -25.17 11.30
C HIS A 123 16.52 -23.76 11.16
N LEU A 124 17.08 -23.45 10.00
CA LEU A 124 17.58 -22.11 9.68
C LEU A 124 16.41 -21.24 9.22
N GLY A 125 16.13 -20.17 9.96
CA GLY A 125 15.13 -19.15 9.59
C GLY A 125 13.72 -19.39 10.15
N VAL A 126 12.84 -18.43 9.88
CA VAL A 126 11.43 -18.47 10.24
C VAL A 126 10.66 -19.03 9.06
N THR A 127 9.91 -20.12 9.26
CA THR A 127 9.04 -20.73 8.25
C THR A 127 7.57 -20.67 8.71
N PRO A 128 6.58 -20.95 7.83
CA PRO A 128 5.18 -21.13 8.22
C PRO A 128 5.00 -22.03 9.45
N ALA A 129 5.69 -23.17 9.51
CA ALA A 129 5.61 -24.08 10.65
C ALA A 129 6.13 -23.45 11.96
N VAL A 130 7.20 -22.66 11.89
CA VAL A 130 7.75 -21.94 13.05
C VAL A 130 6.76 -20.90 13.57
N LEU A 131 6.17 -20.09 12.68
CA LEU A 131 5.17 -19.08 13.06
C LEU A 131 3.92 -19.71 13.66
N ARG A 132 3.36 -20.73 12.98
CA ARG A 132 2.16 -21.42 13.46
C ARG A 132 2.41 -22.06 14.83
N LYS A 133 3.56 -22.72 15.03
CA LYS A 133 3.93 -23.25 16.34
C LYS A 133 4.09 -22.16 17.41
N ARG A 134 4.78 -21.06 17.09
CA ARG A 134 5.03 -19.97 18.04
C ARG A 134 3.74 -19.28 18.48
N TYR A 135 2.80 -19.10 17.56
CA TYR A 135 1.52 -18.45 17.81
C TYR A 135 0.38 -19.44 18.08
N ASN A 136 0.71 -20.68 18.47
CA ASN A 136 -0.23 -21.72 18.91
C ASN A 136 -1.33 -22.07 17.90
N MET A 137 -1.01 -22.03 16.61
CA MET A 137 -1.90 -22.40 15.53
C MET A 137 -1.73 -23.88 15.19
N THR A 138 -2.80 -24.64 15.36
CA THR A 138 -2.88 -26.06 15.05
C THR A 138 -3.14 -26.28 13.55
N GLY A 139 -3.09 -27.54 13.09
CA GLY A 139 -3.48 -27.87 11.71
C GLY A 139 -4.97 -27.61 11.39
N ALA A 140 -5.81 -27.47 12.42
CA ALA A 140 -7.24 -27.17 12.29
C ALA A 140 -7.53 -25.66 12.23
N ASP A 141 -6.58 -24.80 12.62
CA ASP A 141 -6.74 -23.34 12.60
C ASP A 141 -6.53 -22.79 11.19
N VAL A 142 -7.50 -23.06 10.33
CA VAL A 142 -7.55 -22.68 8.92
C VAL A 142 -8.94 -22.16 8.56
N GLY A 143 -9.05 -21.34 7.52
CA GLY A 143 -10.31 -20.82 7.02
C GLY A 143 -11.26 -21.93 6.55
N LEU A 144 -12.50 -21.88 7.02
CA LEU A 144 -13.58 -22.82 6.63
C LEU A 144 -14.73 -22.14 5.90
N LEU A 145 -14.85 -20.81 6.04
CA LEU A 145 -15.96 -20.02 5.53
C LEU A 145 -15.58 -19.37 4.20
N SER A 146 -16.42 -19.57 3.18
CA SER A 146 -16.17 -19.08 1.82
C SER A 146 -16.35 -17.57 1.65
N ASN A 147 -17.04 -16.90 2.59
CA ASN A 147 -17.29 -15.46 2.57
C ASN A 147 -16.22 -14.63 3.31
N HIS A 148 -15.22 -15.28 3.89
CA HIS A 148 -14.07 -14.61 4.51
C HIS A 148 -12.95 -14.48 3.49
N SER A 149 -12.40 -13.27 3.39
CA SER A 149 -11.30 -12.97 2.49
C SER A 149 -10.33 -11.98 3.12
N GLN A 150 -9.08 -12.08 2.69
CA GLN A 150 -7.96 -11.24 3.12
C GLN A 150 -7.20 -10.72 1.90
N ALA A 151 -6.37 -9.72 2.11
CA ALA A 151 -5.53 -9.15 1.07
C ALA A 151 -4.17 -8.72 1.60
N CYS A 152 -3.18 -8.78 0.71
CA CYS A 152 -1.95 -8.01 0.86
C CYS A 152 -1.87 -6.91 -0.22
N ALA A 153 -1.25 -5.79 0.14
CA ALA A 153 -0.98 -4.70 -0.78
C ALA A 153 0.48 -4.25 -0.67
N GLN A 154 1.14 -4.18 -1.82
CA GLN A 154 2.52 -3.74 -1.94
C GLN A 154 2.66 -2.75 -3.10
N PHE A 155 3.62 -1.84 -2.99
CA PHE A 155 3.77 -0.69 -3.90
C PHE A 155 5.17 -0.54 -4.47
N LEU A 156 6.04 -1.50 -4.22
CA LEU A 156 7.36 -1.54 -4.83
C LEU A 156 7.22 -2.02 -6.27
N GLU A 157 8.21 -1.73 -7.11
CA GLU A 157 8.30 -2.26 -8.47
C GLU A 157 8.76 -3.73 -8.45
N GLN A 158 8.05 -4.54 -7.69
CA GLN A 158 8.24 -5.95 -7.48
C GLN A 158 6.95 -6.66 -7.89
N TYR A 159 7.10 -7.81 -8.53
CA TYR A 159 5.99 -8.50 -9.17
C TYR A 159 5.63 -9.75 -8.39
N PHE A 160 4.34 -10.06 -8.27
CA PHE A 160 3.87 -11.29 -7.65
C PHE A 160 3.84 -12.38 -8.72
N HIS A 161 4.42 -13.53 -8.40
CA HIS A 161 4.43 -14.69 -9.29
C HIS A 161 3.65 -15.83 -8.64
N GLN A 162 2.59 -16.27 -9.33
CA GLN A 162 1.74 -17.35 -8.86
C GLN A 162 2.49 -18.70 -8.78
N ALA A 163 3.52 -18.89 -9.62
CA ALA A 163 4.36 -20.08 -9.57
C ALA A 163 5.16 -20.16 -8.26
N ASP A 164 5.76 -19.04 -7.83
CA ASP A 164 6.55 -18.94 -6.61
C ASP A 164 5.70 -19.27 -5.37
N LEU A 165 4.47 -18.74 -5.30
CA LEU A 165 3.53 -19.07 -4.23
C LEU A 165 3.18 -20.57 -4.20
N ALA A 166 2.99 -21.19 -5.36
CA ALA A 166 2.67 -22.61 -5.43
C ALA A 166 3.87 -23.47 -4.96
N GLU A 167 5.08 -23.11 -5.35
CA GLU A 167 6.32 -23.75 -4.89
C GLU A 167 6.52 -23.54 -3.38
N PHE A 168 6.35 -22.33 -2.88
CA PHE A 168 6.43 -22.01 -1.44
C PHE A 168 5.47 -22.88 -0.62
N MET A 169 4.22 -23.00 -1.07
CA MET A 169 3.21 -23.82 -0.39
C MET A 169 3.53 -25.32 -0.47
N GLN A 170 4.14 -25.79 -1.56
CA GLN A 170 4.64 -27.16 -1.66
C GLN A 170 5.77 -27.42 -0.65
N LEU A 171 6.69 -26.46 -0.48
CA LEU A 171 7.84 -26.58 0.42
C LEU A 171 7.44 -26.47 1.90
N PHE A 172 6.54 -25.55 2.25
CA PHE A 172 6.30 -25.16 3.64
C PHE A 172 4.86 -25.39 4.15
N GLY A 173 3.90 -25.68 3.26
CA GLY A 173 2.48 -25.78 3.59
C GLY A 173 2.01 -27.17 4.03
N SER A 174 2.86 -28.19 4.06
CA SER A 174 2.45 -29.59 4.27
C SER A 174 1.81 -29.91 5.63
N SER A 175 1.98 -29.03 6.63
CA SER A 175 1.48 -29.22 8.00
C SER A 175 0.08 -28.66 8.26
N PHE A 176 -0.55 -28.02 7.27
CA PHE A 176 -1.89 -27.43 7.38
C PHE A 176 -2.60 -27.38 6.03
N SER A 177 -3.94 -27.39 6.03
CA SER A 177 -4.70 -27.17 4.79
C SER A 177 -4.49 -25.75 4.28
N HIS A 178 -4.16 -25.60 3.01
CA HIS A 178 -3.81 -24.32 2.41
C HIS A 178 -4.28 -24.22 0.96
N ARG A 179 -4.29 -22.99 0.46
CA ARG A 179 -4.47 -22.68 -0.95
C ARG A 179 -3.09 -22.40 -1.55
N SER A 180 -2.85 -22.88 -2.76
CA SER A 180 -1.63 -22.58 -3.52
C SER A 180 -1.82 -21.49 -4.58
N GLN A 181 -3.03 -20.91 -4.64
CA GLN A 181 -3.39 -19.86 -5.59
C GLN A 181 -4.17 -18.74 -4.92
N VAL A 182 -3.91 -17.51 -5.36
CA VAL A 182 -4.69 -16.32 -4.99
C VAL A 182 -5.97 -16.29 -5.81
N ASP A 183 -7.05 -15.75 -5.24
CA ASP A 183 -8.33 -15.66 -5.94
C ASP A 183 -8.38 -14.47 -6.90
N ARG A 184 -7.60 -13.43 -6.61
CA ARG A 184 -7.59 -12.21 -7.41
C ARG A 184 -6.26 -11.47 -7.31
N VAL A 185 -5.81 -10.99 -8.46
CA VAL A 185 -4.73 -9.98 -8.53
C VAL A 185 -5.37 -8.69 -9.03
N ILE A 186 -5.28 -7.64 -8.24
CA ILE A 186 -5.78 -6.30 -8.54
C ILE A 186 -4.61 -5.40 -8.90
N GLY A 187 -4.77 -4.63 -9.97
CA GLY A 187 -3.77 -3.69 -10.46
C GLY A 187 -3.02 -4.23 -11.67
N HIS A 188 -2.06 -3.43 -12.15
CA HIS A 188 -1.20 -3.82 -13.26
C HIS A 188 0.07 -4.46 -12.71
N GLN A 189 0.38 -5.67 -13.18
CA GLN A 189 1.61 -6.41 -12.89
C GLN A 189 2.53 -6.50 -14.12
N GLY A 190 2.07 -6.16 -15.33
CA GLY A 190 2.90 -6.30 -16.54
C GLY A 190 3.65 -7.64 -16.65
N LYS A 191 4.90 -7.60 -17.12
CA LYS A 191 5.86 -8.70 -17.01
C LYS A 191 7.10 -8.16 -16.30
N GLY A 192 7.47 -8.76 -15.17
CA GLY A 192 8.64 -8.33 -14.43
C GLY A 192 9.15 -9.44 -13.50
N LYS A 193 10.33 -9.22 -12.91
CA LYS A 193 10.93 -10.20 -12.00
C LYS A 193 10.16 -10.24 -10.69
N ALA A 194 9.93 -11.44 -10.17
CA ALA A 194 9.45 -11.59 -8.81
C ALA A 194 10.37 -10.85 -7.85
N GLY A 195 9.79 -10.22 -6.84
CA GLY A 195 10.55 -9.50 -5.83
C GLY A 195 10.26 -10.05 -4.44
N LEU A 196 11.27 -9.99 -3.59
CA LEU A 196 11.23 -10.55 -2.24
C LEU A 196 10.05 -10.02 -1.41
N GLU A 197 9.74 -8.73 -1.50
CA GLU A 197 8.60 -8.12 -0.77
C GLU A 197 7.26 -8.66 -1.29
N ALA A 198 7.10 -8.69 -2.61
CA ALA A 198 5.87 -9.14 -3.26
C ALA A 198 5.59 -10.64 -3.03
N SER A 199 6.63 -11.45 -2.87
CA SER A 199 6.52 -12.86 -2.46
C SER A 199 6.25 -12.99 -0.96
N LEU A 200 7.02 -12.29 -0.12
CA LEU A 200 6.93 -12.37 1.34
C LEU A 200 5.51 -12.10 1.85
N ASP A 201 4.90 -11.00 1.40
CA ASP A 201 3.58 -10.55 1.87
C ASP A 201 2.50 -11.62 1.63
N VAL A 202 2.46 -12.18 0.42
CA VAL A 202 1.42 -13.16 0.03
C VAL A 202 1.67 -14.55 0.60
N GLU A 203 2.93 -15.00 0.63
CA GLU A 203 3.31 -16.33 1.12
C GLU A 203 3.00 -16.47 2.61
N TYR A 204 3.27 -15.43 3.39
CA TYR A 204 3.06 -15.44 4.84
C TYR A 204 1.64 -15.12 5.27
N ILE A 205 0.92 -14.23 4.58
CA ILE A 205 -0.50 -14.01 4.88
C ILE A 205 -1.32 -15.27 4.56
N MET A 206 -0.98 -16.02 3.50
CA MET A 206 -1.64 -17.28 3.16
C MET A 206 -1.20 -18.47 4.03
N SER A 207 -0.13 -18.31 4.81
CA SER A 207 0.33 -19.32 5.78
C SER A 207 -0.29 -19.14 7.17
N THR A 208 -0.46 -17.88 7.58
CA THR A 208 -1.08 -17.51 8.86
C THR A 208 -2.60 -17.46 8.72
N GLY A 209 -3.11 -16.74 7.73
CA GLY A 209 -4.50 -16.83 7.26
C GLY A 209 -4.70 -17.99 6.29
N ALA A 210 -4.34 -19.22 6.72
CA ALA A 210 -4.38 -20.39 5.86
C ALA A 210 -5.80 -20.74 5.41
N ASN A 211 -5.93 -21.18 4.16
CA ASN A 211 -7.19 -21.57 3.51
C ASN A 211 -8.26 -20.46 3.41
N ILE A 212 -7.87 -19.19 3.50
CA ILE A 212 -8.75 -18.03 3.33
C ILE A 212 -8.60 -17.47 1.91
N SER A 213 -9.70 -17.00 1.31
CA SER A 213 -9.65 -16.35 0.00
C SER A 213 -8.72 -15.15 0.04
N THR A 214 -7.70 -15.10 -0.83
CA THR A 214 -6.64 -14.09 -0.75
C THR A 214 -6.53 -13.29 -2.03
N TRP A 215 -6.50 -11.97 -1.91
CA TRP A 215 -6.29 -11.04 -3.01
C TRP A 215 -4.92 -10.37 -2.90
N VAL A 216 -4.28 -10.13 -4.04
CA VAL A 216 -3.02 -9.37 -4.11
C VAL A 216 -3.30 -8.06 -4.81
N PHE A 217 -3.08 -6.95 -4.11
CA PHE A 217 -3.06 -5.62 -4.71
C PHE A 217 -1.62 -5.28 -5.09
N SER A 218 -1.40 -5.09 -6.38
CA SER A 218 -0.09 -4.77 -6.91
C SER A 218 -0.23 -3.84 -8.10
N ASN A 219 0.19 -2.60 -7.92
CA ASN A 219 0.33 -1.61 -8.98
C ASN A 219 1.81 -1.49 -9.39
N ALA A 220 2.45 -2.64 -9.63
CA ALA A 220 3.81 -2.71 -10.13
C ALA A 220 3.81 -2.40 -11.63
N GLY A 221 4.38 -1.26 -12.02
CA GLY A 221 4.37 -0.84 -13.41
C GLY A 221 4.59 0.64 -13.57
N ARG A 222 4.92 1.05 -14.79
CA ARG A 222 5.34 2.41 -15.13
C ARG A 222 4.12 3.32 -15.30
N HIS A 223 3.66 3.93 -14.21
CA HIS A 223 2.61 4.95 -14.23
C HIS A 223 3.18 6.29 -13.79
N GLU A 224 3.54 7.12 -14.76
CA GLU A 224 4.41 8.27 -14.53
C GLU A 224 3.78 9.34 -13.64
N SER A 225 2.45 9.45 -13.61
CA SER A 225 1.71 10.45 -12.83
C SER A 225 1.10 9.91 -11.55
N GLN A 226 1.07 8.60 -11.33
CA GLN A 226 0.32 8.01 -10.21
C GLN A 226 1.23 7.79 -8.98
N GLU A 227 0.63 7.96 -7.81
CA GLU A 227 1.17 7.47 -6.55
C GLU A 227 0.51 6.11 -6.27
N PRO A 228 1.24 4.99 -6.31
CA PRO A 228 0.66 3.65 -6.22
C PRO A 228 -0.16 3.43 -4.94
N PHE A 229 0.28 4.00 -3.82
CA PHE A 229 -0.41 3.94 -2.54
C PHE A 229 -1.77 4.65 -2.59
N LEU A 230 -1.82 5.89 -3.10
CA LEU A 230 -3.07 6.62 -3.25
C LEU A 230 -4.03 5.86 -4.18
N ALA A 231 -3.55 5.31 -5.29
CA ALA A 231 -4.39 4.53 -6.20
C ALA A 231 -5.05 3.32 -5.52
N TRP A 232 -4.34 2.60 -4.65
CA TRP A 232 -4.93 1.53 -3.83
C TRP A 232 -5.99 2.06 -2.86
N LEU A 233 -5.71 3.19 -2.20
CA LEU A 233 -6.66 3.82 -1.28
C LEU A 233 -7.96 4.21 -2.00
N LEU A 234 -7.86 4.74 -3.23
CA LEU A 234 -9.00 5.05 -4.08
C LEU A 234 -9.83 3.82 -4.47
N LEU A 235 -9.17 2.67 -4.69
CA LEU A 235 -9.88 1.42 -4.98
C LEU A 235 -10.75 0.99 -3.80
N LEU A 236 -10.30 1.21 -2.56
CA LEU A 236 -11.14 0.92 -1.39
C LEU A 236 -12.45 1.70 -1.48
N SER A 237 -12.38 2.99 -1.82
CA SER A 237 -13.53 3.88 -2.01
C SER A 237 -14.33 3.66 -3.31
N ASN A 238 -13.96 2.66 -4.12
CA ASN A 238 -14.62 2.36 -5.39
C ASN A 238 -15.09 0.91 -5.54
N MET A 239 -14.87 0.06 -4.53
CA MET A 239 -15.24 -1.35 -4.56
C MET A 239 -16.16 -1.66 -3.38
N SER A 240 -17.42 -2.01 -3.65
CA SER A 240 -18.42 -2.31 -2.62
C SER A 240 -18.07 -3.57 -1.83
N SER A 241 -17.54 -4.60 -2.50
CA SER A 241 -17.04 -5.83 -1.90
C SER A 241 -15.51 -5.86 -1.90
N LEU A 242 -14.93 -5.91 -0.70
CA LEU A 242 -13.49 -5.97 -0.46
C LEU A 242 -13.17 -7.09 0.54
N PRO A 243 -11.93 -7.59 0.53
CA PRO A 243 -11.42 -8.38 1.64
C PRO A 243 -11.54 -7.66 2.98
N TRP A 244 -11.85 -8.40 4.04
CA TRP A 244 -12.09 -7.80 5.37
C TRP A 244 -10.79 -7.34 6.04
N VAL A 245 -9.68 -8.00 5.70
CA VAL A 245 -8.36 -7.76 6.28
C VAL A 245 -7.38 -7.39 5.17
N HIS A 246 -6.69 -6.26 5.33
CA HIS A 246 -5.66 -5.77 4.42
C HIS A 246 -4.34 -5.64 5.18
N SER A 247 -3.33 -6.44 4.82
CA SER A 247 -1.95 -6.27 5.27
C SER A 247 -1.18 -5.43 4.27
N VAL A 248 -0.56 -4.34 4.71
CA VAL A 248 0.03 -3.34 3.83
C VAL A 248 1.47 -3.03 4.21
N SER A 249 2.37 -3.27 3.27
CA SER A 249 3.81 -3.02 3.42
C SER A 249 4.19 -1.72 2.68
N TYR A 250 3.94 -0.59 3.36
CA TYR A 250 4.22 0.76 2.85
C TYR A 250 4.55 1.73 3.99
N GLY A 251 5.43 2.69 3.72
CA GLY A 251 5.59 3.84 4.59
C GLY A 251 6.57 4.86 4.04
N ASP A 252 6.21 6.12 4.19
CA ASP A 252 7.06 7.29 3.99
C ASP A 252 7.44 7.89 5.36
N ASP A 253 8.49 8.71 5.39
CA ASP A 253 8.77 9.53 6.58
C ASP A 253 7.64 10.56 6.76
N GLU A 254 7.04 10.64 7.95
CA GLU A 254 5.88 11.51 8.19
C GLU A 254 6.17 12.98 7.88
N ASP A 255 7.37 13.47 8.20
CA ASP A 255 7.82 14.84 7.92
C ASP A 255 8.09 15.13 6.43
N SER A 256 8.03 14.12 5.56
CA SER A 256 8.14 14.30 4.10
C SER A 256 6.79 14.57 3.43
N LEU A 257 5.68 14.39 4.16
CA LEU A 257 4.32 14.51 3.64
C LEU A 257 3.70 15.86 3.99
N SER A 258 2.83 16.37 3.12
CA SER A 258 2.04 17.56 3.45
C SER A 258 0.94 17.21 4.46
N LEU A 259 0.60 18.16 5.33
CA LEU A 259 -0.48 17.99 6.30
C LEU A 259 -1.81 17.63 5.61
N ALA A 260 -2.19 18.36 4.56
CA ALA A 260 -3.40 18.10 3.79
C ALA A 260 -3.47 16.66 3.22
N TYR A 261 -2.32 16.11 2.79
CA TYR A 261 -2.28 14.73 2.34
C TYR A 261 -2.49 13.74 3.47
N MET A 262 -1.79 13.91 4.60
CA MET A 262 -1.91 13.00 5.75
C MET A 262 -3.31 13.04 6.35
N GLU A 263 -3.90 14.23 6.50
CA GLU A 263 -5.27 14.40 6.99
C GLU A 263 -6.27 13.72 6.05
N ARG A 264 -6.12 13.90 4.74
CA ARG A 264 -7.00 13.24 3.77
C ARG A 264 -6.83 11.72 3.77
N VAL A 265 -5.60 11.21 3.82
CA VAL A 265 -5.37 9.75 3.92
C VAL A 265 -5.95 9.19 5.21
N ASN A 266 -5.86 9.91 6.33
CA ASN A 266 -6.52 9.54 7.57
C ASN A 266 -8.05 9.48 7.42
N VAL A 267 -8.66 10.40 6.67
CA VAL A 267 -10.11 10.34 6.34
C VAL A 267 -10.44 9.08 5.55
N GLU A 268 -9.60 8.68 4.60
CA GLU A 268 -9.82 7.42 3.86
C GLU A 268 -9.69 6.18 4.76
N PHE A 269 -8.78 6.18 5.75
CA PHE A 269 -8.75 5.11 6.76
C PHE A 269 -9.97 5.12 7.68
N MET A 270 -10.46 6.31 8.06
CA MET A 270 -11.73 6.42 8.79
C MET A 270 -12.90 5.83 7.98
N LYS A 271 -12.96 6.11 6.67
CA LYS A 271 -13.96 5.53 5.76
C LYS A 271 -13.85 4.01 5.70
N ALA A 272 -12.63 3.47 5.61
CA ALA A 272 -12.40 2.02 5.63
C ALA A 272 -12.82 1.39 6.98
N ALA A 273 -12.48 2.03 8.10
CA ALA A 273 -12.88 1.58 9.43
C ALA A 273 -14.41 1.62 9.63
N ALA A 274 -15.08 2.65 9.11
CA ALA A 274 -16.55 2.76 9.15
C ALA A 274 -17.23 1.61 8.37
N ARG A 275 -16.56 1.09 7.34
CA ARG A 275 -16.99 -0.10 6.56
C ARG A 275 -16.59 -1.43 7.19
N GLY A 276 -15.89 -1.40 8.32
CA GLY A 276 -15.47 -2.60 9.04
C GLY A 276 -14.26 -3.30 8.45
N LEU A 277 -13.47 -2.61 7.64
CA LEU A 277 -12.21 -3.12 7.14
C LEU A 277 -11.13 -3.03 8.23
N THR A 278 -10.34 -4.08 8.37
CA THR A 278 -9.13 -4.09 9.19
C THR A 278 -7.94 -3.81 8.29
N ILE A 279 -7.23 -2.71 8.55
CA ILE A 279 -6.03 -2.35 7.80
C ILE A 279 -4.83 -2.39 8.75
N LEU A 280 -3.85 -3.20 8.39
CA LEU A 280 -2.60 -3.36 9.11
C LEU A 280 -1.47 -2.73 8.30
N PHE A 281 -0.62 -1.96 8.97
CA PHE A 281 0.62 -1.42 8.38
C PHE A 281 1.83 -1.87 9.17
N ALA A 282 2.92 -2.18 8.46
CA ALA A 282 4.22 -2.39 9.10
C ALA A 282 4.70 -1.09 9.78
N SER A 283 5.30 -1.19 10.97
CA SER A 283 5.86 -0.02 11.68
C SER A 283 7.09 0.59 11.00
N GLY A 284 7.70 -0.13 10.07
CA GLY A 284 8.98 0.19 9.43
C GLY A 284 10.17 -0.52 10.08
N ASP A 285 11.28 -0.56 9.36
CA ASP A 285 12.48 -1.35 9.68
C ASP A 285 13.63 -0.51 10.27
N ASP A 286 13.42 0.80 10.43
CA ASP A 286 14.46 1.76 10.85
C ASP A 286 14.42 2.07 12.36
N GLY A 287 13.74 1.23 13.16
CA GLY A 287 13.50 1.48 14.58
C GLY A 287 12.70 2.78 14.79
N ALA A 288 13.20 3.68 15.63
CA ALA A 288 12.59 5.00 15.83
C ALA A 288 12.86 5.99 14.68
N GLY A 289 13.62 5.58 13.66
CA GLY A 289 14.10 6.46 12.60
C GLY A 289 15.07 7.54 13.12
N CYS A 290 15.60 8.35 12.20
CA CYS A 290 16.47 9.46 12.56
C CYS A 290 16.33 10.61 11.57
N ARG A 291 15.79 11.74 12.03
CA ARG A 291 15.74 13.00 11.30
C ARG A 291 17.00 13.78 11.64
N ARG A 292 17.89 13.91 10.65
CA ARG A 292 19.12 14.69 10.78
C ARG A 292 18.79 16.18 10.72
N VAL A 293 19.13 16.90 11.77
CA VAL A 293 18.98 18.35 11.87
C VAL A 293 20.37 18.97 11.84
N SER A 294 20.57 19.99 10.99
CA SER A 294 21.82 20.76 10.95
C SER A 294 22.07 21.39 12.32
N GLY A 295 23.22 21.11 12.94
CA GLY A 295 23.55 21.57 14.30
C GLY A 295 23.50 20.50 15.40
N GLY A 296 23.20 19.24 15.07
CA GLY A 296 23.53 18.08 15.91
C GLY A 296 22.42 17.52 16.81
N ASN A 297 21.27 18.19 16.95
CA ASN A 297 20.11 17.64 17.66
C ASN A 297 19.24 16.80 16.71
N HIS A 298 19.68 15.57 16.48
CA HIS A 298 18.88 14.58 15.77
C HIS A 298 17.63 14.23 16.58
N THR A 299 16.53 13.95 15.87
CA THR A 299 15.25 13.56 16.47
C THR A 299 14.75 12.25 15.87
N PHE A 300 13.86 11.55 16.58
CA PHE A 300 13.17 10.40 16.02
C PHE A 300 12.32 10.82 14.82
N ARG A 301 12.14 9.88 13.88
CA ARG A 301 11.48 10.12 12.61
C ARG A 301 10.39 9.08 12.40
N PRO A 302 9.14 9.37 12.82
CA PRO A 302 8.02 8.45 12.63
C PRO A 302 7.72 8.26 11.13
N SER A 303 7.06 7.14 10.83
CA SER A 303 6.61 6.79 9.49
C SER A 303 5.08 6.89 9.38
N PHE A 304 4.60 7.28 8.20
CA PHE A 304 3.18 7.28 7.84
C PHE A 304 2.99 6.33 6.66
N PRO A 305 1.92 5.51 6.58
CA PRO A 305 0.72 5.48 7.42
C PRO A 305 0.79 4.89 8.84
N ALA A 306 1.93 4.34 9.26
CA ALA A 306 2.04 3.68 10.57
C ALA A 306 1.71 4.57 11.78
N SER A 307 1.86 5.90 11.67
CA SER A 307 1.44 6.87 12.69
C SER A 307 -0.06 7.18 12.70
N SER A 308 -0.83 6.73 11.70
CA SER A 308 -2.27 6.98 11.64
C SER A 308 -2.99 6.35 12.83
N PRO A 309 -3.91 7.08 13.52
CA PRO A 309 -4.68 6.52 14.63
C PRO A 309 -5.78 5.54 14.18
N TYR A 310 -5.99 5.39 12.87
CA TYR A 310 -7.09 4.61 12.29
C TYR A 310 -6.62 3.28 11.67
N VAL A 311 -5.36 2.89 11.88
CA VAL A 311 -4.80 1.62 11.41
C VAL A 311 -4.23 0.81 12.58
N THR A 312 -4.06 -0.49 12.36
CA THR A 312 -3.32 -1.33 13.31
C THR A 312 -1.87 -1.44 12.87
N THR A 313 -0.97 -0.75 13.56
CA THR A 313 0.46 -0.79 13.25
C THR A 313 1.14 -1.99 13.91
N VAL A 314 1.89 -2.76 13.12
CA VAL A 314 2.51 -4.03 13.55
C VAL A 314 4.04 -3.88 13.56
N GLY A 315 4.64 -4.12 14.73
CA GLY A 315 6.09 -4.13 14.91
C GLY A 315 6.74 -5.50 14.72
N GLY A 316 8.08 -5.55 14.83
CA GLY A 316 8.87 -6.78 14.69
C GLY A 316 9.35 -7.37 16.02
N THR A 317 9.48 -8.69 16.09
CA THR A 317 10.13 -9.41 17.21
C THR A 317 11.08 -10.49 16.68
N SER A 318 11.99 -10.97 17.54
CA SER A 318 12.93 -12.04 17.20
C SER A 318 13.04 -13.09 18.31
N PHE A 319 13.49 -14.29 17.95
CA PHE A 319 13.85 -15.32 18.92
C PHE A 319 15.20 -14.99 19.55
N LYS A 320 15.32 -15.20 20.86
CA LYS A 320 16.58 -14.98 21.59
C LYS A 320 17.68 -15.99 21.21
N ASN A 321 17.29 -17.24 20.93
CA ASN A 321 18.17 -18.34 20.55
C ASN A 321 17.64 -18.96 19.24
N PRO A 322 18.03 -18.44 18.07
CA PRO A 322 17.62 -18.95 16.77
C PRO A 322 18.23 -20.32 16.45
#